data_AF-A0A2S0KSE0-F1
#
_entry.id   AF-A0A2S0KSE0-F1
#
_cell.length_a   1.000
_cell.length_b   1.000
_cell.length_c   1.000
_cell.angle_alpha   90.00
_cell.angle_beta   90.00
_cell.angle_gamma   90.00
#
_symmetry.space_group_name_H-M   'P 1'
#
loop_
_entity.id
_entity.type
_entity.pdbx_description
1 polymer ?
#
loop_
_entity_poly.entity_id
_entity_poly.type
_entity_poly.pdbx_seq_one_letter_code
_entity_poly.pdbx_strand_id
1 'polypeptide(L)' 'MCETEPGCRRCSRQYSKLLSEYWYQRRQIRKMRKAFAAIECALTHKCEHATEFIIGECEAYRGRYEQRCPNDEK' A
#
# COMPACT_ATOMS: atom_id res chain seq x y z
N MET A 1 -0.54 -45.54 10.10
CA MET A 1 -0.07 -44.72 8.96
C MET A 1 -1.25 -43.87 8.51
N CYS A 2 -1.31 -42.59 8.89
CA CYS A 2 -2.39 -41.73 8.40
C CYS A 2 -2.20 -41.50 6.91
N GLU A 3 -3.01 -42.18 6.10
CA GLU A 3 -3.24 -41.82 4.71
C GLU A 3 -3.65 -40.34 4.70
N THR A 4 -2.70 -39.47 4.39
CA THR A 4 -2.97 -38.04 4.35
C THR A 4 -3.79 -37.83 3.10
N GLU A 5 -5.11 -37.76 3.26
CA GLU A 5 -6.06 -37.53 2.17
C GLU A 5 -5.50 -36.44 1.23
N PRO A 6 -5.53 -36.65 -0.09
CA PRO A 6 -5.08 -35.65 -1.06
C PRO A 6 -5.72 -34.27 -0.86
N GLY A 7 -6.94 -34.23 -0.28
CA GLY A 7 -7.61 -33.00 0.16
C GLY A 7 -6.84 -32.23 1.25
N CYS A 8 -6.24 -32.93 2.21
CA CYS A 8 -5.50 -32.33 3.32
C CYS A 8 -4.26 -31.56 2.84
N ARG A 9 -3.44 -32.14 1.95
CA ARG A 9 -2.24 -31.45 1.44
C ARG A 9 -2.56 -30.24 0.55
N ARG A 10 -3.63 -30.31 -0.26
CA ARG A 10 -4.06 -29.20 -1.11
C ARG A 10 -4.63 -28.05 -0.27
N CYS A 11 -5.42 -28.37 0.76
CA CYS A 11 -5.92 -27.40 1.72
C CYS A 11 -4.78 -26.73 2.51
N SER A 12 -3.78 -27.48 2.98
CA SER A 12 -2.62 -26.89 3.68
C SER A 12 -1.81 -25.94 2.78
N ARG A 13 -1.65 -26.27 1.49
CA ARG A 13 -0.99 -25.38 0.51
C ARG A 13 -1.81 -24.11 0.23
N GLN A 14 -3.13 -24.24 0.10
CA GLN A 14 -4.00 -23.07 -0.08
C GLN A 14 -4.01 -22.17 1.17
N TYR A 15 -4.09 -22.78 2.35
CA TYR A 15 -4.05 -22.07 3.62
C TYR A 15 -2.74 -21.29 3.80
N SER A 16 -1.59 -21.92 3.56
CA SER A 16 -0.29 -21.25 3.67
C SER A 16 -0.13 -20.10 2.67
N LYS A 17 -0.66 -20.23 1.45
CA LYS A 17 -0.70 -19.13 0.47
C LYS A 17 -1.54 -17.96 0.98
N LEU A 18 -2.78 -18.23 1.44
CA LEU A 18 -3.67 -17.19 1.99
C LEU A 18 -3.06 -16.51 3.22
N LEU A 19 -2.40 -17.28 4.08
CA LEU A 19 -1.73 -16.75 5.26
C LEU A 19 -0.58 -15.80 4.86
N SER A 20 0.20 -16.16 3.85
CA SER A 20 1.27 -15.31 3.31
C SER A 20 0.72 -14.00 2.73
N GLU A 21 -0.34 -14.08 1.93
CA GLU A 21 -1.03 -12.92 1.35
C GLU A 21 -1.61 -12.01 2.46
N TYR A 22 -2.22 -12.59 3.49
CA TYR A 22 -2.71 -11.85 4.66
C TYR A 22 -1.57 -11.08 5.36
N TRP A 23 -0.43 -11.74 5.62
CA TRP A 23 0.71 -11.09 6.26
C TRP A 23 1.31 -9.98 5.40
N TYR A 24 1.36 -10.18 4.08
CA TYR A 24 1.77 -9.17 3.12
C TYR A 24 0.84 -7.95 3.18
N GLN A 25 -0.47 -8.16 3.07
CA GLN A 25 -1.48 -7.08 3.15
C GLN A 25 -1.42 -6.35 4.49
N ARG A 26 -1.29 -7.08 5.60
CA ARG A 26 -1.14 -6.50 6.95
C ARG A 26 0.11 -5.62 7.04
N ARG A 27 1.21 -6.01 6.40
CA ARG A 27 2.44 -5.18 6.33
C ARG A 27 2.20 -3.92 5.50
N GLN A 28 1.50 -4.01 4.37
CA GLN A 28 1.17 -2.83 3.54
C GLN A 28 0.29 -1.84 4.29
N ILE A 29 -0.75 -2.30 4.99
CA ILE A 29 -1.61 -1.44 5.82
C ILE A 29 -0.80 -0.71 6.90
N ARG A 30 0.16 -1.39 7.55
CA ARG A 30 1.06 -0.74 8.52
C ARG A 30 1.92 0.35 7.87
N LYS A 31 2.47 0.11 6.68
CA LYS A 31 3.24 1.11 5.94
C LYS A 31 2.38 2.32 5.58
N MET A 32 1.17 2.08 5.06
CA MET A 32 0.20 3.14 4.75
C MET A 32 -0.12 3.98 5.99
N ARG A 33 -0.44 3.35 7.13
CA ARG A 33 -0.72 4.07 8.39
C ARG A 33 0.45 4.94 8.84
N LYS A 34 1.69 4.45 8.72
CA LYS A 34 2.89 5.24 9.05
C LYS A 34 3.06 6.44 8.11
N ALA A 35 2.82 6.25 6.81
CA ALA A 35 2.85 7.34 5.84
C ALA A 35 1.77 8.39 6.14
N PHE A 36 0.53 7.96 6.42
CA PHE A 36 -0.55 8.88 6.81
C PHE A 36 -0.23 9.66 8.08
N ALA A 37 0.32 9.01 9.11
CA ALA A 37 0.74 9.69 10.33
C ALA A 37 1.86 10.72 10.06
N ALA A 38 2.78 10.44 9.14
CA ALA A 38 3.82 11.40 8.74
C ALA A 38 3.22 12.59 7.98
N ILE A 39 2.25 12.35 7.09
CA ILE A 39 1.51 13.40 6.38
C ILE A 39 0.73 14.26 7.36
N GLU A 40 -0.04 13.64 8.25
CA GLU A 40 -0.79 14.34 9.29
C GLU A 40 0.13 15.18 10.17
N CYS A 41 1.27 14.63 10.59
CA CYS A 41 2.26 15.35 11.38
C CYS A 41 2.82 16.59 10.65
N ALA A 42 3.18 16.45 9.38
CA ALA A 42 3.65 17.57 8.58
C ALA A 42 2.59 18.68 8.44
N LEU A 43 1.34 18.29 8.14
CA LEU A 43 0.24 19.23 7.98
C LEU A 43 -0.17 19.94 9.28
N THR A 44 -0.16 19.22 10.42
CA THR A 44 -0.71 19.72 11.69
C THR A 44 0.33 20.41 12.58
N HIS A 45 1.58 19.94 12.58
CA HIS A 45 2.62 20.42 13.50
C HIS A 45 3.58 21.45 12.89
N LYS A 46 3.27 22.02 11.72
CA LYS A 46 4.11 23.04 11.04
C LYS A 46 5.58 22.61 10.91
N CYS A 47 5.84 21.33 10.65
CA CYS A 47 7.18 20.89 10.26
C CYS A 47 7.41 21.32 8.80
N GLU A 48 7.83 22.57 8.60
CA GLU A 48 7.99 23.22 7.29
C GLU A 48 8.72 22.31 6.28
N HIS A 49 9.78 21.65 6.72
CA HIS A 49 10.57 20.75 5.86
C HIS A 49 9.86 19.44 5.48
N ALA A 50 9.02 18.90 6.38
CA ALA A 50 8.24 17.70 6.09
C ALA A 50 7.06 18.02 5.16
N THR A 51 6.48 19.22 5.30
CA THR A 51 5.38 19.71 4.47
C THR A 51 5.84 19.92 3.03
N GLU A 52 6.99 20.57 2.81
CA GLU A 52 7.57 20.74 1.48
C GLU A 52 7.90 19.40 0.80
N PHE A 53 8.47 18.45 1.55
CA PHE A 53 8.75 17.10 1.04
C PHE A 53 7.46 16.37 0.63
N ILE A 54 6.40 16.46 1.43
CA ILE A 54 5.11 15.81 1.13
C ILE A 54 4.42 16.47 -0.06
N ILE A 55 4.46 17.81 -0.16
CA ILE A 55 3.93 18.54 -1.32
C ILE A 55 4.70 18.11 -2.58
N GLY A 56 6.03 18.09 -2.54
CA GLY A 56 6.86 17.67 -3.67
C GLY A 56 6.59 16.22 -4.12
N GLU A 57 6.45 15.28 -3.19
CA GLU A 57 6.07 13.90 -3.50
C GLU A 57 4.66 13.82 -4.10
N CYS A 58 3.69 14.58 -3.57
CA CYS A 58 2.32 14.65 -4.11
C CYS A 58 2.29 15.23 -5.52
N GLU A 59 3.03 16.31 -5.78
CA GLU A 59 3.14 16.95 -7.10
C GLU A 59 3.85 16.06 -8.12
N ALA A 60 4.92 15.37 -7.72
CA ALA A 60 5.61 14.40 -8.57
C ALA A 60 4.74 13.17 -8.90
N TYR A 61 3.84 12.78 -7.99
CA TYR A 61 2.84 11.76 -8.27
C TYR A 61 1.72 12.30 -9.17
N ARG A 62 1.24 13.54 -8.92
CA ARG A 62 0.19 14.22 -9.71
C ARG A 62 0.55 14.32 -11.20
N GLY A 63 1.77 14.71 -11.54
CA GLY A 63 2.22 14.79 -12.93
C GLY A 63 2.11 13.46 -13.72
N ARG A 64 2.22 12.32 -13.04
CA ARG A 64 2.04 10.99 -13.66
C ARG A 64 0.58 10.65 -13.95
N TYR A 65 -0.37 11.30 -13.29
CA TYR A 65 -1.81 11.08 -13.48
C TYR A 65 -2.48 12.21 -14.27
N GLU A 66 -1.97 13.45 -14.23
CA GLU A 66 -2.45 14.55 -15.07
C GLU A 66 -2.17 14.32 -16.56
N GLN A 67 -1.07 13.64 -16.91
CA GLN A 67 -0.80 13.22 -18.30
C GLN A 67 -1.80 12.17 -18.84
N ARG A 68 -2.79 11.74 -18.05
CA ARG A 68 -3.80 10.74 -18.44
C ARG A 68 -5.22 11.29 -18.63
N CYS A 69 -5.44 12.60 -18.58
CA CYS A 69 -6.70 13.19 -19.04
C CYS A 69 -6.66 13.36 -20.57
N PRO A 70 -7.42 12.59 -21.39
CA PRO A 70 -7.38 12.70 -22.84
C PRO A 70 -8.23 13.86 -23.40
N ASN A 71 -8.65 14.82 -22.58
CA ASN A 71 -9.62 15.82 -22.98
C ASN A 71 -9.12 17.22 -22.61
N ASP A 72 -8.13 17.72 -23.34
CA ASP A 72 -7.90 19.16 -23.55
C ASP A 72 -7.35 19.40 -24.98
N GLU A 73 -7.84 18.65 -25.97
CA GLU A 73 -7.79 19.04 -27.38
C GLU A 73 -9.21 19.38 -27.85
N LYS A 74 -9.64 20.62 -27.61
CA LYS A 74 -10.39 21.47 -28.55
C LYS A 74 -10.74 22.84 -27.96
#